data_AF-R7IBB1-F1
#
_entry.id   AF-R7IBB1-F1
#
_cell.length_a   1.000
_cell.length_b   1.000
_cell.length_c   1.000
_cell.angle_alpha   90.00
_cell.angle_beta   90.00
_cell.angle_gamma   90.00
#
_symmetry.space_group_name_H-M   'P 1'
#
loop_
_entity.id
_entity.type
_entity.pdbx_description
1 polymer ?
#
loop_
_entity_poly.entity_id
_entity_poly.type
_entity_poly.pdbx_seq_one_letter_code
_entity_poly.pdbx_strand_id
1 'polypeptide(L)'
;MRAGVVAMIGIFGLAWLGDSFVGANKADLLAAVGGIAQAMSWTFAFVLFFVSVLLYSQAATARAVMPLGAALGIPPQTLIGMFPAVNGYFFIPTYGSLVAAIAFDGSGTTHIGKYVLNHSFMIPGLVATIVAVTTGLGIAGILY
;
A
#
# COMPACT_ATOMS: atom_id res chain seq x y z
N MET A 1 -22.59 9.45 -10.93
CA MET A 1 -22.71 9.80 -9.50
C MET A 1 -22.71 8.59 -8.56
N ARG A 2 -23.44 7.51 -8.83
CA ARG A 2 -23.50 6.31 -7.95
C ARG A 2 -22.13 5.67 -7.66
N ALA A 3 -21.28 5.48 -8.67
CA ALA A 3 -19.95 4.89 -8.50
C ALA A 3 -19.03 5.73 -7.58
N GLY A 4 -19.09 7.06 -7.68
CA GLY A 4 -18.30 7.96 -6.83
C GLY A 4 -18.73 7.91 -5.36
N VAL A 5 -20.04 7.90 -5.09
CA VAL A 5 -20.56 7.79 -3.73
C VAL A 5 -20.20 6.44 -3.10
N VAL A 6 -20.30 5.34 -3.86
CA VAL A 6 -19.92 4.00 -3.39
C VAL A 6 -18.42 3.93 -3.07
N ALA A 7 -17.56 4.47 -3.94
CA ALA A 7 -16.12 4.55 -3.68
C ALA A 7 -15.80 5.38 -2.44
N MET A 8 -16.47 6.53 -2.26
CA MET A 8 -16.29 7.40 -1.11
C MET A 8 -16.67 6.69 0.21
N ILE A 9 -17.84 6.03 0.24
CA ILE A 9 -18.29 5.24 1.39
C ILE A 9 -17.33 4.09 1.67
N GLY A 10 -16.82 3.40 0.65
CA GLY A 10 -15.85 2.32 0.82
C GLY A 10 -14.54 2.80 1.45
N ILE A 11 -13.97 3.90 0.95
CA ILE A 11 -12.70 4.45 1.44
C ILE A 11 -12.84 4.98 2.87
N PHE A 12 -13.82 5.86 3.12
CA PHE A 12 -13.99 6.45 4.45
C PHE A 12 -14.57 5.46 5.45
N GLY A 13 -15.44 4.55 5.02
CA GLY A 13 -16.01 3.52 5.88
C GLY A 13 -14.96 2.53 6.37
N LEU A 14 -14.03 2.11 5.51
CA LEU A 14 -12.95 1.21 5.90
C LEU A 14 -11.93 1.90 6.82
N ALA A 15 -11.59 3.16 6.54
CA ALA A 15 -10.75 3.97 7.44
C ALA A 15 -11.42 4.15 8.81
N TRP A 16 -12.70 4.51 8.85
CA TRP A 16 -13.46 4.70 10.08
C TRP A 16 -13.60 3.41 10.90
N LEU A 17 -13.80 2.27 10.23
CA LEU A 17 -13.81 0.97 10.89
C LEU A 17 -12.46 0.67 11.54
N GLY A 18 -11.35 0.91 10.81
CA GLY A 18 -9.99 0.75 11.32
C GLY A 18 -9.73 1.63 12.53
N ASP A 19 -10.02 2.93 12.43
CA ASP A 19 -9.82 3.90 13.52
C ASP A 19 -10.67 3.56 14.74
N SER A 20 -11.93 3.14 14.54
CA SER A 20 -12.82 2.77 15.64
C SER A 20 -12.36 1.49 16.35
N PHE A 21 -11.94 0.47 15.58
CA PHE A 21 -11.42 -0.78 16.14
C PHE A 21 -10.12 -0.56 16.92
N VAL A 22 -9.18 0.19 16.32
CA VAL A 22 -7.89 0.50 16.95
C VAL A 22 -8.09 1.40 18.17
N GLY A 23 -8.96 2.40 18.08
CA GLY A 23 -9.30 3.27 19.20
C GLY A 23 -9.87 2.49 20.38
N ALA A 24 -10.81 1.58 20.12
CA ALA A 24 -11.45 0.76 21.14
C ALA A 24 -10.51 -0.26 21.80
N ASN A 25 -9.54 -0.79 21.05
CA ASN A 25 -8.63 -1.86 21.51
C ASN A 25 -7.18 -1.38 21.66
N LYS A 26 -6.93 -0.07 21.75
CA LYS A 26 -5.58 0.50 21.65
C LYS A 26 -4.61 -0.05 22.69
N ALA A 27 -5.05 -0.18 23.93
CA ALA A 27 -4.22 -0.69 25.03
C ALA A 27 -3.77 -2.13 24.77
N ASP A 28 -4.70 -2.99 24.37
CA ASP A 28 -4.44 -4.40 24.08
C ASP A 28 -3.58 -4.57 22.82
N LEU A 29 -3.83 -3.77 21.77
CA LEU A 29 -3.02 -3.74 20.54
C LEU A 29 -1.57 -3.35 20.84
N LEU A 30 -1.35 -2.29 21.62
CA LEU A 30 0.00 -1.86 21.99
C LEU A 30 0.70 -2.90 22.86
N ALA A 31 -0.01 -3.54 23.79
CA ALA A 31 0.54 -4.59 24.64
C ALA A 31 0.90 -5.86 23.84
N ALA A 32 0.07 -6.26 22.87
CA ALA A 32 0.24 -7.50 22.12
C ALA A 32 1.25 -7.38 20.97
N VAL A 33 1.19 -6.29 20.20
CA VAL A 33 1.95 -6.14 18.95
C VAL A 33 2.73 -4.83 18.83
N GLY A 34 2.54 -3.87 19.75
CA GLY A 34 3.24 -2.58 19.70
C GLY A 34 4.77 -2.71 19.72
N GLY A 35 5.31 -3.57 20.60
CA GLY A 35 6.75 -3.83 20.65
C GLY A 35 7.31 -4.42 19.36
N ILE A 36 6.57 -5.33 18.72
CA ILE A 36 6.96 -5.93 17.42
C ILE A 36 6.86 -4.89 16.31
N ALA A 37 5.78 -4.10 16.28
CA ALA A 37 5.57 -3.05 15.30
C ALA A 37 6.65 -1.96 15.37
N GLN A 38 7.16 -1.65 16.56
CA GLN A 38 8.27 -0.71 16.75
C GLN A 38 9.63 -1.33 16.40
N ALA A 39 9.87 -2.59 16.80
CA ALA A 39 11.14 -3.28 16.51
C ALA A 39 11.31 -3.59 15.01
N MET A 40 10.21 -3.88 14.31
CA MET A 40 10.21 -4.31 12.91
C MET A 40 9.27 -3.46 12.05
N SER A 41 9.29 -2.13 12.23
CA SER A 41 8.39 -1.20 11.54
C SER A 41 8.37 -1.34 10.02
N TRP A 42 9.49 -1.72 9.40
CA TRP A 42 9.61 -1.96 7.96
C TRP A 42 8.63 -3.01 7.43
N THR A 43 8.21 -3.97 8.27
CA THR A 43 7.21 -5.00 7.88
C THR A 43 5.85 -4.40 7.56
N PHE A 44 5.56 -3.21 8.07
CA PHE A 44 4.34 -2.46 7.76
C PHE A 44 4.25 -2.09 6.27
N ALA A 45 5.38 -2.00 5.56
CA ALA A 45 5.39 -1.80 4.12
C ALA A 45 4.66 -2.92 3.36
N PHE A 46 4.69 -4.17 3.85
CA PHE A 46 3.93 -5.26 3.24
C PHE A 46 2.43 -5.07 3.43
N VAL A 47 2.00 -4.59 4.59
CA VAL A 47 0.58 -4.28 4.85
C VAL A 47 0.11 -3.21 3.87
N LEU A 48 0.87 -2.11 3.73
CA LEU A 48 0.59 -1.07 2.74
C LEU A 48 0.54 -1.63 1.32
N PHE A 49 1.50 -2.46 0.94
CA PHE A 49 1.56 -3.07 -0.38
C PHE A 49 0.33 -3.93 -0.67
N PHE A 50 0.06 -4.95 0.14
CA PHE A 50 -1.06 -5.87 -0.13
C PHE A 50 -2.42 -5.20 -0.03
N VAL A 51 -2.63 -4.27 0.90
CA VAL A 51 -3.88 -3.50 0.95
C VAL A 51 -4.03 -2.62 -0.30
N SER A 52 -2.94 -2.08 -0.85
CA SER A 52 -3.00 -1.34 -2.12
C SER A 52 -3.31 -2.20 -3.34
N VAL A 53 -2.86 -3.46 -3.36
CA VAL A 53 -3.28 -4.43 -4.39
C VAL A 53 -4.80 -4.61 -4.36
N LEU A 54 -5.40 -4.68 -3.18
CA LEU A 54 -6.85 -4.94 -3.01
C LEU A 54 -7.70 -3.70 -3.27
N LEU A 55 -7.27 -2.52 -2.83
CA LEU A 55 -8.06 -1.29 -2.95
C LEU A 55 -7.86 -0.56 -4.28
N TYR A 56 -6.84 -0.92 -5.06
CA TYR A 56 -6.51 -0.29 -6.35
C TYR A 56 -6.41 1.26 -6.28
N SER A 57 -6.01 1.80 -5.13
CA SER A 57 -5.95 3.26 -4.91
C SER A 57 -4.95 3.62 -3.81
N GLN A 58 -3.93 4.40 -4.18
CA GLN A 58 -2.91 4.88 -3.24
C GLN A 58 -3.51 5.71 -2.11
N ALA A 59 -4.40 6.64 -2.48
CA ALA A 59 -5.05 7.53 -1.53
C ALA A 59 -5.97 6.73 -0.59
N ALA A 60 -6.72 5.76 -1.11
CA ALA A 60 -7.57 4.89 -0.30
C ALA A 60 -6.75 4.09 0.70
N THR A 61 -5.68 3.44 0.24
CA THR A 61 -4.80 2.64 1.10
C THR A 61 -4.13 3.50 2.15
N ALA A 62 -3.56 4.64 1.79
CA ALA A 62 -2.92 5.53 2.74
C ALA A 62 -3.91 6.01 3.81
N ARG A 63 -5.12 6.40 3.40
CA ARG A 63 -6.18 6.83 4.32
C ARG A 63 -6.66 5.71 5.24
N ALA A 64 -6.73 4.49 4.74
CA ALA A 64 -7.17 3.34 5.52
C ALA A 64 -6.11 2.82 6.50
N VAL A 65 -4.84 2.81 6.09
CA VAL A 65 -3.80 2.02 6.76
C VAL A 65 -2.80 2.89 7.53
N MET A 66 -2.43 4.08 7.04
CA MET A 66 -1.42 4.92 7.72
C MET A 66 -1.82 5.32 9.15
N PRO A 67 -3.10 5.65 9.46
CA PRO A 67 -3.54 5.93 10.83
C PRO A 67 -3.30 4.75 11.79
N LEU A 68 -3.53 3.51 11.33
CA LEU A 68 -3.25 2.30 12.10
C LEU A 68 -1.75 2.20 12.45
N GLY A 69 -0.86 2.46 11.49
CA GLY A 69 0.59 2.45 11.72
C GLY A 69 1.01 3.49 12.77
N ALA A 70 0.45 4.70 12.70
CA ALA A 70 0.69 5.74 13.70
C ALA A 70 0.16 5.34 15.09
N ALA A 71 -1.03 4.72 15.16
CA ALA A 71 -1.61 4.26 16.41
C ALA A 71 -0.83 3.13 17.08
N LEU A 72 -0.12 2.30 16.30
CA LEU A 72 0.81 1.28 16.76
C LEU A 72 2.17 1.85 17.24
N GLY A 73 2.36 3.17 17.11
CA GLY A 73 3.59 3.86 17.54
C GLY A 73 4.73 3.78 16.54
N ILE A 74 4.45 3.47 15.26
CA ILE A 74 5.47 3.57 14.21
C ILE A 74 5.84 5.05 14.02
N PRO A 75 7.14 5.41 14.04
CA PRO A 75 7.56 6.79 13.86
C PRO A 75 7.08 7.39 12.52
N PRO A 76 6.64 8.67 12.50
CA PRO A 76 6.11 9.31 11.29
C PRO A 76 7.06 9.27 10.09
N GLN A 77 8.35 9.48 10.31
CA GLN A 77 9.39 9.42 9.27
C GLN A 77 9.48 8.02 8.64
N THR A 78 9.32 6.97 9.43
CA THR A 78 9.34 5.58 8.96
C THR A 78 8.09 5.29 8.14
N LEU A 79 6.92 5.76 8.57
CA LEU A 79 5.68 5.67 7.78
C LEU A 79 5.82 6.40 6.43
N ILE A 80 6.38 7.60 6.42
CA ILE A 80 6.66 8.36 5.19
C ILE A 80 7.64 7.60 4.30
N GLY A 81 8.72 7.04 4.87
CA GLY A 81 9.69 6.23 4.15
C GLY A 81 9.08 4.99 3.48
N MET A 82 8.04 4.40 4.09
CA MET A 82 7.30 3.27 3.54
C MET A 82 6.15 3.66 2.61
N PHE A 83 5.81 4.95 2.50
CA PHE A 83 4.68 5.41 1.68
C PHE A 83 4.68 4.86 0.24
N PRO A 84 5.82 4.74 -0.48
CA PRO A 84 5.82 4.17 -1.83
C PRO A 84 5.21 2.76 -1.94
N ALA A 85 5.12 2.01 -0.84
CA ALA A 85 4.48 0.70 -0.81
C ALA A 85 2.99 0.74 -1.20
N VAL A 86 2.30 1.89 -1.09
CA VAL A 86 0.89 2.01 -1.53
C VAL A 86 0.71 1.92 -3.05
N ASN A 87 1.79 1.80 -3.83
CA ASN A 87 1.78 1.65 -5.28
C ASN A 87 1.64 0.18 -5.76
N GLY A 88 1.06 -0.73 -4.98
CA GLY A 88 0.97 -2.16 -5.35
C GLY A 88 -0.09 -2.51 -6.39
N TYR A 89 -0.89 -1.56 -6.87
CA TYR A 89 -2.01 -1.82 -7.79
C TYR A 89 -1.59 -2.33 -9.18
N PHE A 90 -0.29 -2.39 -9.50
CA PHE A 90 0.21 -3.09 -10.69
C PHE A 90 0.27 -4.61 -10.52
N PHE A 91 0.24 -5.12 -9.28
CA PHE A 91 0.54 -6.53 -8.96
C PHE A 91 -0.48 -7.50 -9.58
N ILE A 92 -1.74 -7.09 -9.67
CA ILE A 92 -2.76 -7.78 -10.46
C ILE A 92 -3.03 -6.92 -11.70
N PRO A 93 -2.91 -7.43 -12.93
CA PRO A 93 -2.99 -6.64 -14.16
C PRO A 93 -4.44 -6.28 -14.56
N THR A 94 -5.25 -5.87 -13.59
CA THR A 94 -6.64 -5.43 -13.75
C THR A 94 -6.79 -3.92 -13.69
N TYR A 95 -5.74 -3.20 -13.27
CA TYR A 95 -5.79 -1.75 -13.16
C TYR A 95 -5.84 -1.09 -14.54
N GLY A 96 -6.76 -0.15 -14.72
CA GLY A 96 -7.13 0.37 -16.04
C GLY A 96 -5.96 0.96 -16.83
N SER A 97 -4.98 1.60 -16.17
CA SER A 97 -3.82 2.14 -16.87
C SER A 97 -2.87 1.07 -17.40
N LEU A 98 -2.73 -0.09 -16.72
CA LEU A 98 -1.95 -1.22 -17.23
C LEU A 98 -2.62 -1.83 -18.46
N VAL A 99 -3.93 -2.05 -18.38
CA VAL A 99 -4.71 -2.62 -19.48
C VAL A 99 -4.67 -1.70 -20.70
N ALA A 100 -4.81 -0.39 -20.49
CA ALA A 100 -4.68 0.60 -21.56
C ALA A 100 -3.27 0.63 -22.16
N ALA A 101 -2.22 0.55 -21.33
CA ALA A 101 -0.84 0.52 -21.80
C ALA A 101 -0.57 -0.69 -22.72
N ILE A 102 -1.08 -1.87 -22.37
CA ILE A 102 -1.00 -3.07 -23.22
C ILE A 102 -1.77 -2.87 -24.52
N ALA A 103 -2.98 -2.32 -24.46
CA ALA A 103 -3.82 -2.12 -25.64
C ALA A 103 -3.22 -1.10 -26.63
N PHE A 104 -2.49 -0.10 -26.13
CA PHE A 104 -1.84 0.92 -26.96
C PHE A 104 -0.45 0.52 -27.46
N ASP A 105 0.12 -0.59 -26.96
CA ASP A 105 1.42 -1.05 -27.40
C ASP A 105 1.36 -1.79 -28.75
N GLY A 106 1.61 -1.05 -29.83
CA GLY A 106 1.70 -1.61 -31.18
C GLY A 106 2.92 -2.51 -31.43
N SER A 107 3.91 -2.55 -30.52
CA SER A 107 5.10 -3.42 -30.65
C SER A 107 4.84 -4.85 -30.14
N GLY A 108 3.80 -5.04 -29.31
CA GLY A 108 3.50 -6.30 -28.65
C GLY A 108 4.49 -6.71 -27.56
N THR A 109 5.37 -5.82 -27.12
CA THR A 109 6.38 -6.10 -26.08
C THR A 109 5.78 -6.09 -24.67
N THR A 110 4.69 -5.35 -24.46
CA THR A 110 3.89 -5.32 -23.24
C THR A 110 2.67 -6.22 -23.37
N HIS A 111 2.53 -7.18 -22.46
CA HIS A 111 1.47 -8.18 -22.52
C HIS A 111 1.23 -8.82 -21.15
N ILE A 112 0.08 -9.49 -21.03
CA ILE A 112 -0.18 -10.48 -19.97
C ILE A 112 0.18 -11.84 -20.55
N GLY A 113 1.08 -12.56 -19.88
CA GLY A 113 1.52 -13.89 -20.24
C GLY A 113 0.54 -14.99 -19.80
N LYS A 114 1.08 -16.20 -19.64
CA LYS A 114 0.27 -17.40 -19.31
C LYS A 114 -0.41 -17.35 -17.93
N TYR A 115 0.14 -16.61 -16.98
CA TYR A 115 -0.34 -16.54 -15.60
C TYR A 115 -0.73 -15.11 -15.23
N VAL A 116 -1.68 -14.94 -14.30
CA VAL A 116 -2.18 -13.61 -13.88
C VAL A 116 -1.05 -12.69 -13.43
N LEU A 117 -0.09 -13.21 -12.66
CA LEU A 117 1.06 -12.43 -12.15
C LEU A 117 2.23 -12.35 -13.14
N ASN A 118 2.12 -13.00 -14.30
CA ASN A 118 3.13 -12.94 -15.34
C ASN A 118 2.72 -11.87 -16.37
N HIS A 119 3.13 -10.63 -16.14
CA HIS A 119 2.90 -9.53 -17.08
C HIS A 119 4.09 -8.57 -17.08
N SER A 120 4.23 -7.80 -18.16
CA SER A 120 5.42 -6.95 -18.42
C SER A 120 5.70 -5.88 -17.37
N PHE A 121 4.74 -5.58 -16.48
CA PHE A 121 4.86 -4.56 -15.44
C PHE A 121 5.25 -5.12 -14.07
N MET A 122 5.24 -6.44 -13.88
CA MET A 122 5.51 -7.06 -12.58
C MET A 122 6.93 -6.77 -12.10
N ILE A 123 7.94 -7.06 -12.92
CA ILE A 123 9.35 -6.84 -12.56
C ILE A 123 9.64 -5.34 -12.38
N PRO A 124 9.32 -4.44 -13.35
CA PRO A 124 9.56 -3.01 -13.16
C PRO A 124 8.84 -2.43 -11.96
N GLY A 125 7.59 -2.84 -11.71
CA GLY A 125 6.80 -2.37 -10.57
C GLY A 125 7.42 -2.80 -9.24
N LEU A 126 7.78 -4.08 -9.09
CA LEU A 126 8.42 -4.58 -7.87
C LEU A 126 9.77 -3.90 -7.62
N VAL A 127 10.59 -3.73 -8.66
CA VAL A 127 11.88 -3.04 -8.54
C VAL A 127 11.66 -1.59 -8.09
N ALA A 128 10.73 -0.86 -8.72
CA ALA A 128 10.43 0.51 -8.35
C ALA A 128 9.94 0.61 -6.90
N THR A 129 9.02 -0.26 -6.47
CA THR A 129 8.52 -0.27 -5.09
C THR A 129 9.62 -0.61 -4.08
N ILE A 130 10.38 -1.68 -4.30
CA ILE A 130 11.44 -2.12 -3.38
C ILE A 130 12.51 -1.03 -3.24
N VAL A 131 12.98 -0.47 -4.36
CA VAL A 131 14.00 0.58 -4.35
C VAL A 131 13.47 1.85 -3.67
N ALA A 132 12.24 2.27 -3.95
CA ALA A 132 11.67 3.46 -3.34
C ALA A 132 11.46 3.31 -1.83
N VAL A 133 10.94 2.16 -1.37
CA VAL A 133 10.73 1.90 0.06
C VAL A 133 12.05 1.76 0.80
N THR A 134 13.02 1.03 0.26
CA THR A 134 14.34 0.87 0.89
C THR A 134 15.08 2.20 0.97
N THR A 135 15.02 3.02 -0.09
CA THR A 135 15.58 4.37 -0.09
C THR A 135 14.87 5.27 0.93
N GLY A 136 13.53 5.25 0.97
CA GLY A 136 12.75 6.05 1.92
C GLY A 136 13.04 5.68 3.37
N LEU A 137 13.14 4.38 3.69
CA LEU A 137 13.56 3.89 5.00
C LEU A 137 15.02 4.27 5.33
N GLY A 138 15.92 4.19 4.35
CA GLY A 138 17.31 4.60 4.51
C GLY A 138 17.44 6.09 4.84
N ILE A 139 16.72 6.95 4.11
CA ILE A 139 16.66 8.39 4.39
C ILE A 139 16.09 8.64 5.79
N ALA A 140 15.01 7.95 6.15
CA ALA A 140 14.39 8.09 7.47
C ALA A 140 15.37 7.74 8.60
N GLY A 141 16.14 6.65 8.46
CA GLY A 141 17.11 6.22 9.49
C GLY A 141 18.43 7.00 9.51
N ILE A 142 18.74 7.77 8.45
CA ILE A 142 19.93 8.64 8.43
C ILE A 142 19.61 10.03 9.01
N LEU A 143 18.41 10.55 8.75
CA LEU A 143 18.05 11.93 9.11
C LEU A 143 17.32 12.08 10.45
N TYR A 144 16.78 10.99 11.01
CA TYR A 144 15.95 11.00 12.22
C TYR A 144 16.27 9.80 13.11
#